data_AF-A0A382AHA3-F1
#
_entry.id   AF-A0A382AHA3-F1
#
_cell.length_a   1.000
_cell.length_b   1.000
_cell.length_c   1.000
_cell.angle_alpha   90.00
_cell.angle_beta   90.00
_cell.angle_gamma   90.00
#
_symmetry.space_group_name_H-M   'P 1'
#
loop_
_entity.id
_entity.type
_entity.pdbx_description
1 polymer ?
#
loop_
_entity_poly.entity_id
_entity_poly.type
_entity_poly.pdbx_seq_one_letter_code
_entity_poly.pdbx_strand_id
1 'polypeptide(L)'
;VALASLDDYFPDWKEREALAEAMIPIIGKLYRRNVVAYCYGQPLHNQSVLEIMQTHRFVRQVAHNELSEFESFPILKAMSELDLGPSHIDVGKLASDYMDRNGDDPNLSAFEFTQHACEEVIGRHVKPLTTPQDIVLYGFGRIGRLLARLLIEKTGGGDQLRLRAVVVRKSSEEDLEKRAELLRRDSVHGPF
;
A
#
# COMPACT_ATOMS: atom_id res chain seq x y z
N VAL A 1 1.96 22.09 -13.56
CA VAL A 1 1.79 23.56 -13.72
C VAL A 1 1.53 24.23 -12.36
N ALA A 2 2.22 25.34 -12.03
CA ALA A 2 1.96 26.09 -10.80
C ALA A 2 0.65 26.90 -10.91
N LEU A 3 -0.24 26.76 -9.92
CA LEU A 3 -1.54 27.45 -9.89
C LEU A 3 -1.37 28.97 -9.79
N ALA A 4 -2.25 29.72 -10.46
CA ALA A 4 -2.10 31.15 -10.71
C ALA A 4 -2.41 32.04 -9.48
N SER A 5 -3.15 31.53 -8.50
CA SER A 5 -3.50 32.27 -7.27
C SER A 5 -3.51 31.38 -6.02
N LEU A 6 -3.38 31.99 -4.84
CA LEU A 6 -3.53 31.31 -3.53
C LEU A 6 -4.93 30.72 -3.34
N ASP A 7 -5.94 31.29 -4.00
CA ASP A 7 -7.34 30.84 -3.92
C ASP A 7 -7.56 29.52 -4.66
N ASP A 8 -6.70 29.18 -5.64
CA ASP A 8 -6.79 27.94 -6.41
C ASP A 8 -6.13 26.73 -5.69
N TYR A 9 -5.27 26.99 -4.71
CA TYR A 9 -4.52 25.93 -4.02
C TYR A 9 -5.40 25.08 -3.10
N PHE A 10 -6.38 25.71 -2.43
CA PHE A 10 -7.27 25.01 -1.52
C PHE A 10 -8.24 24.04 -2.24
N PRO A 11 -8.88 24.44 -3.37
CA PRO A 11 -9.63 23.52 -4.23
C PRO A 11 -8.82 22.34 -4.77
N ASP A 12 -7.63 22.57 -5.35
CA ASP A 12 -6.75 21.49 -5.85
C ASP A 12 -6.37 20.51 -4.75
N TRP A 13 -6.01 21.03 -3.57
CA TRP A 13 -5.70 20.19 -2.42
C TRP A 13 -6.91 19.36 -1.97
N LYS A 14 -8.12 19.94 -1.98
CA LYS A 14 -9.37 19.24 -1.66
C LYS A 14 -9.69 18.12 -2.63
N GLU A 15 -9.45 18.32 -3.91
CA GLU A 15 -9.67 17.28 -4.92
C GLU A 15 -8.67 16.13 -4.76
N ARG A 16 -7.39 16.43 -4.50
CA ARG A 16 -6.40 15.40 -4.17
C ARG A 16 -6.74 14.63 -2.90
N GLU A 17 -7.22 15.31 -1.87
CA GLU A 17 -7.69 14.68 -0.63
C GLU A 17 -8.85 13.70 -0.93
N ALA A 18 -9.83 14.12 -1.73
CA ALA A 18 -10.95 13.28 -2.13
C ALA A 18 -10.52 12.06 -2.96
N LEU A 19 -9.56 12.23 -3.88
CA LEU A 19 -8.99 11.11 -4.64
C LEU A 19 -8.26 10.14 -3.73
N ALA A 20 -7.40 10.62 -2.84
CA ALA A 20 -6.69 9.79 -1.88
C ALA A 20 -7.64 9.02 -0.95
N GLU A 21 -8.74 9.64 -0.51
CA GLU A 21 -9.81 8.96 0.23
C GLU A 21 -10.43 7.82 -0.60
N ALA A 22 -10.73 8.08 -1.88
CA ALA A 22 -11.27 7.08 -2.79
C ALA A 22 -10.27 5.95 -3.13
N MET A 23 -8.95 6.18 -3.02
CA MET A 23 -7.93 5.13 -3.23
C MET A 23 -7.94 4.06 -2.15
N ILE A 24 -8.20 4.43 -0.88
CA ILE A 24 -8.14 3.52 0.27
C ILE A 24 -8.95 2.23 0.06
N PRO A 25 -10.25 2.25 -0.30
CA PRO A 25 -11.02 1.03 -0.50
C PRO A 25 -10.50 0.19 -1.67
N ILE A 26 -9.97 0.83 -2.72
CA ILE A 26 -9.41 0.14 -3.88
C ILE A 26 -8.12 -0.59 -3.49
N ILE A 27 -7.19 0.10 -2.83
CA ILE A 27 -5.95 -0.48 -2.31
C ILE A 27 -6.27 -1.64 -1.37
N GLY A 28 -7.24 -1.47 -0.46
CA GLY A 28 -7.65 -2.53 0.45
C GLY A 28 -8.23 -3.76 -0.27
N LYS A 29 -9.01 -3.57 -1.34
CA LYS A 29 -9.55 -4.67 -2.16
C LYS A 29 -8.43 -5.43 -2.88
N LEU A 30 -7.48 -4.71 -3.47
CA LEU A 30 -6.30 -5.30 -4.12
C LEU A 30 -5.44 -6.07 -3.12
N TYR A 31 -5.18 -5.47 -1.95
CA TYR A 31 -4.34 -6.06 -0.92
C TYR A 31 -4.89 -7.39 -0.40
N ARG A 32 -6.21 -7.50 -0.21
CA ARG A 32 -6.87 -8.76 0.17
C ARG A 32 -6.76 -9.86 -0.91
N ARG A 33 -6.54 -9.50 -2.17
CA ARG A 33 -6.26 -10.42 -3.28
C ARG A 33 -4.76 -10.72 -3.44
N ASN A 34 -3.93 -10.30 -2.49
CA ASN A 34 -2.46 -10.35 -2.55
C ASN A 34 -1.86 -9.54 -3.72
N VAL A 35 -2.54 -8.47 -4.15
CA VAL A 35 -2.01 -7.47 -5.08
C VAL A 35 -1.60 -6.25 -4.28
N VAL A 36 -0.28 -6.01 -4.17
CA VAL A 36 0.26 -4.92 -3.36
C VAL A 36 0.59 -3.74 -4.26
N ALA A 37 -0.09 -2.62 -4.02
CA ALA A 37 0.15 -1.36 -4.73
C ALA A 37 1.28 -0.56 -4.06
N TYR A 38 2.22 -0.07 -4.87
CA TYR A 38 3.32 0.79 -4.47
C TYR A 38 3.27 2.13 -5.22
N CYS A 39 3.90 3.13 -4.64
CA CYS A 39 4.27 4.36 -5.33
C CYS A 39 5.77 4.60 -5.11
N TYR A 40 6.57 4.37 -6.17
CA TYR A 40 8.03 4.47 -6.15
C TYR A 40 8.67 3.72 -4.97
N GLY A 41 8.29 2.45 -4.82
CA GLY A 41 8.79 1.58 -3.75
C GLY A 41 8.19 1.82 -2.36
N GLN A 42 7.35 2.84 -2.15
CA GLN A 42 6.57 2.98 -0.91
C GLN A 42 5.24 2.21 -1.03
N PRO A 43 4.95 1.27 -0.12
CA PRO A 43 3.67 0.55 -0.14
C PRO A 43 2.51 1.49 0.21
N LEU A 44 1.39 1.34 -0.50
CA LEU A 44 0.19 2.18 -0.28
C LEU A 44 -0.84 1.54 0.67
N HIS A 45 -0.68 0.26 1.02
CA HIS A 45 -1.59 -0.42 1.95
C HIS A 45 -1.36 0.05 3.39
N ASN A 46 -2.42 0.03 4.20
CA ASN A 46 -2.42 0.50 5.59
C ASN A 46 -1.98 1.97 5.77
N GLN A 47 -2.01 2.77 4.70
CA GLN A 47 -1.72 4.20 4.76
C GLN A 47 -3.01 5.01 4.97
N SER A 48 -2.91 6.09 5.72
CA SER A 48 -3.94 7.14 5.82
C SER A 48 -3.96 8.02 4.57
N VAL A 49 -5.03 8.80 4.40
CA VAL A 49 -5.17 9.79 3.31
C VAL A 49 -3.95 10.71 3.27
N LEU A 50 -3.55 11.26 4.41
CA LEU A 50 -2.41 12.17 4.51
C LEU A 50 -1.09 11.51 4.12
N GLU A 51 -0.87 10.25 4.50
CA GLU A 51 0.35 9.52 4.14
C GLU A 51 0.40 9.19 2.65
N ILE A 52 -0.73 8.85 2.03
CA ILE A 52 -0.83 8.67 0.56
C ILE A 52 -0.46 9.99 -0.14
N MET A 53 -1.00 11.12 0.32
CA MET A 53 -0.69 12.43 -0.25
C MET A 53 0.77 12.84 -0.06
N GLN A 54 1.34 12.56 1.12
CA GLN A 54 2.75 12.80 1.39
C GLN A 54 3.65 11.94 0.50
N THR A 55 3.26 10.69 0.26
CA THR A 55 3.99 9.78 -0.64
C THR A 55 4.05 10.35 -2.05
N HIS A 56 2.92 10.78 -2.63
CA HIS A 56 2.90 11.42 -3.95
C HIS A 56 3.73 12.71 -3.97
N ARG A 57 3.59 13.56 -2.95
CA ARG A 57 4.38 14.79 -2.82
C ARG A 57 5.89 14.51 -2.79
N PHE A 58 6.32 13.50 -2.02
CA PHE A 58 7.73 13.12 -1.93
C PHE A 58 8.26 12.64 -3.28
N VAL A 59 7.51 11.77 -3.95
CA VAL A 59 7.88 11.27 -5.29
C VAL A 59 8.01 12.42 -6.28
N ARG A 60 7.04 13.34 -6.32
CA ARG A 60 7.06 14.51 -7.18
C ARG A 60 8.32 15.37 -6.97
N GLN A 61 8.76 15.51 -5.73
CA GLN A 61 9.98 16.25 -5.39
C GLN A 61 11.26 15.54 -5.84
N VAL A 62 11.31 14.21 -5.73
CA VAL A 62 12.53 13.42 -6.01
C VAL A 62 12.65 13.04 -7.50
N ALA A 63 11.54 12.64 -8.12
CA ALA A 63 11.50 12.22 -9.52
C ALA A 63 11.40 13.39 -10.50
N HIS A 64 11.19 14.62 -9.99
CA HIS A 64 10.98 15.82 -10.80
C HIS A 64 9.88 15.65 -11.87
N ASN A 65 8.85 14.85 -11.58
CA ASN A 65 7.69 14.64 -12.43
C ASN A 65 6.47 15.44 -11.91
N GLU A 66 5.32 15.33 -12.58
CA GLU A 66 4.06 15.95 -12.13
C GLU A 66 3.15 14.97 -11.37
N LEU A 67 3.67 13.80 -10.95
CA LEU A 67 2.86 12.75 -10.36
C LEU A 67 2.06 13.23 -9.14
N SER A 68 0.76 13.07 -9.21
CA SER A 68 -0.18 13.27 -8.12
C SER A 68 -1.25 12.19 -8.11
N GLU A 69 -2.23 12.35 -7.23
CA GLU A 69 -3.36 11.45 -7.11
C GLU A 69 -4.21 11.42 -8.39
N PHE A 70 -4.23 12.51 -9.15
CA PHE A 70 -4.97 12.60 -10.42
C PHE A 70 -4.45 11.59 -11.45
N GLU A 71 -3.14 11.36 -11.49
CA GLU A 71 -2.51 10.49 -12.48
C GLU A 71 -2.45 9.04 -12.01
N SER A 72 -2.28 8.80 -10.71
CA SER A 72 -2.23 7.45 -10.15
C SER A 72 -3.62 6.83 -9.95
N PHE A 73 -4.65 7.63 -9.70
CA PHE A 73 -6.01 7.13 -9.45
C PHE A 73 -6.61 6.35 -10.63
N PRO A 74 -6.53 6.82 -11.90
CA PRO A 74 -7.05 6.06 -13.05
C PRO A 74 -6.37 4.70 -13.22
N ILE A 75 -5.05 4.62 -13.01
CA ILE A 75 -4.29 3.36 -13.06
C ILE A 75 -4.75 2.40 -11.97
N LEU A 76 -4.85 2.91 -10.73
CA LEU A 76 -5.32 2.12 -9.59
C LEU A 76 -6.75 1.61 -9.80
N LYS A 77 -7.63 2.43 -10.37
CA LYS A 77 -9.00 2.04 -10.71
C LYS A 77 -9.01 0.94 -11.76
N ALA A 78 -8.25 1.07 -12.83
CA ALA A 78 -8.10 0.03 -13.86
C ALA A 78 -7.60 -1.29 -13.25
N MET A 79 -6.56 -1.24 -12.40
CA MET A 79 -6.07 -2.43 -11.67
C MET A 79 -7.18 -3.13 -10.88
N SER A 80 -8.12 -2.36 -10.31
CA SER A 80 -9.22 -2.87 -9.49
C SER A 80 -10.30 -3.62 -10.29
N GLU A 81 -10.38 -3.34 -11.59
CA GLU A 81 -11.30 -3.92 -12.57
C GLU A 81 -10.68 -5.14 -13.27
N LEU A 82 -9.36 -5.22 -13.31
CA LEU A 82 -8.63 -6.35 -13.88
C LEU A 82 -8.63 -7.59 -12.95
N ASP A 83 -8.55 -8.76 -13.58
CA ASP A 83 -8.35 -10.02 -12.88
C ASP A 83 -6.86 -10.26 -12.56
N LEU A 84 -6.27 -9.37 -11.75
CA LEU A 84 -4.88 -9.49 -11.33
C LEU A 84 -4.70 -10.65 -10.35
N GLY A 85 -3.71 -11.50 -10.62
CA GLY A 85 -3.18 -12.48 -9.67
C GLY A 85 -2.20 -11.87 -8.67
N PRO A 86 -1.70 -12.63 -7.68
CA PRO A 86 -0.81 -12.12 -6.64
C PRO A 86 0.45 -11.45 -7.20
N SER A 87 0.67 -10.18 -6.88
CA SER A 87 1.77 -9.40 -7.48
C SER A 87 2.10 -8.15 -6.66
N HIS A 88 3.23 -7.52 -6.97
CA HIS A 88 3.61 -6.20 -6.50
C HIS A 88 3.63 -5.27 -7.70
N ILE A 89 2.84 -4.20 -7.68
CA ILE A 89 2.71 -3.27 -8.81
C ILE A 89 3.02 -1.87 -8.32
N ASP A 90 3.97 -1.20 -8.97
CA ASP A 90 4.30 0.20 -8.69
C ASP A 90 3.43 1.12 -9.54
N VAL A 91 2.32 1.55 -8.95
CA VAL A 91 1.31 2.44 -9.55
C VAL A 91 1.91 3.80 -9.87
N GLY A 92 2.86 4.29 -9.05
CA GLY A 92 3.53 5.56 -9.31
C GLY A 92 4.35 5.54 -10.59
N LYS A 93 5.08 4.44 -10.83
CA LYS A 93 5.82 4.25 -12.08
C LYS A 93 4.88 4.08 -13.26
N LEU A 94 3.87 3.22 -13.15
CA LEU A 94 2.87 3.04 -14.22
C LEU A 94 2.16 4.34 -14.59
N ALA A 95 1.81 5.17 -13.59
CA ALA A 95 1.22 6.48 -13.83
C ALA A 95 2.18 7.44 -14.53
N SER A 96 3.48 7.39 -14.19
CA SER A 96 4.50 8.18 -14.87
C SER A 96 4.67 7.75 -16.33
N ASP A 97 4.79 6.45 -16.57
CA ASP A 97 4.89 5.89 -17.92
C ASP A 97 3.62 6.16 -18.76
N TYR A 98 2.44 6.14 -18.12
CA TYR A 98 1.18 6.47 -18.76
C TYR A 98 1.09 7.96 -19.14
N MET A 99 1.53 8.87 -18.25
CA MET A 99 1.58 10.30 -18.56
C MET A 99 2.40 10.56 -19.83
N ASP A 100 3.58 9.94 -19.92
CA ASP A 100 4.48 10.10 -21.06
C ASP A 100 3.81 9.59 -22.35
N ARG A 101 3.23 8.39 -22.32
CA ARG A 101 2.56 7.80 -23.50
C ARG A 101 1.28 8.51 -23.91
N ASN A 102 0.49 9.00 -22.96
CA ASN A 102 -0.74 9.75 -23.25
C ASN A 102 -0.42 11.12 -23.90
N GLY A 103 0.78 11.67 -23.65
CA GLY A 103 1.29 12.81 -24.41
C GLY A 103 1.53 12.50 -25.90
N ASP A 104 1.89 11.26 -26.22
CA ASP A 104 2.15 10.79 -27.59
C ASP A 104 0.88 10.29 -28.31
N ASP A 105 -0.01 9.59 -27.58
CA ASP A 105 -1.31 9.11 -28.07
C ASP A 105 -2.45 9.47 -27.09
N PRO A 106 -3.15 10.59 -27.31
CA PRO A 106 -4.21 11.07 -26.42
C PRO A 106 -5.45 10.16 -26.34
N ASN A 107 -5.57 9.16 -27.22
CA ASN A 107 -6.71 8.23 -27.22
C ASN A 107 -6.43 6.98 -26.37
N LEU A 108 -5.20 6.78 -25.92
CA LEU A 108 -4.85 5.63 -25.09
C LEU A 108 -5.52 5.76 -23.73
N SER A 109 -6.46 4.86 -23.43
CA SER A 109 -7.11 4.89 -22.12
C SER A 109 -6.19 4.34 -21.02
N ALA A 110 -6.33 4.87 -19.80
CA ALA A 110 -5.64 4.36 -18.62
C ALA A 110 -5.90 2.86 -18.39
N PHE A 111 -7.10 2.38 -18.76
CA PHE A 111 -7.45 0.96 -18.67
C PHE A 111 -6.64 0.11 -19.63
N GLU A 112 -6.61 0.45 -20.93
CA GLU A 112 -5.86 -0.30 -21.95
C GLU A 112 -4.37 -0.31 -21.64
N PHE A 113 -3.82 0.84 -21.24
CA PHE A 113 -2.43 0.94 -20.80
C PHE A 113 -2.15 0.00 -19.62
N THR A 114 -2.98 0.07 -18.57
CA THR A 114 -2.79 -0.75 -17.36
C THR A 114 -2.95 -2.24 -17.67
N GLN A 115 -3.90 -2.60 -18.53
CA GLN A 115 -4.12 -3.97 -18.96
C GLN A 115 -2.89 -4.54 -19.66
N HIS A 116 -2.32 -3.79 -20.60
CA HIS A 116 -1.09 -4.20 -21.28
C HIS A 116 0.10 -4.27 -20.32
N ALA A 117 0.29 -3.25 -19.47
CA ALA A 117 1.39 -3.23 -18.50
C ALA A 117 1.31 -4.37 -17.47
N CYS A 118 0.11 -4.88 -17.17
CA CYS A 118 -0.12 -5.96 -16.21
C CYS A 118 -0.35 -7.33 -16.88
N GLU A 119 -0.15 -7.48 -18.19
CA GLU A 119 -0.51 -8.70 -18.94
C GLU A 119 0.09 -9.99 -18.37
N GLU A 120 1.30 -9.90 -17.79
CA GLU A 120 1.99 -11.04 -17.19
C GLU A 120 1.35 -11.57 -15.90
N VAL A 121 0.46 -10.81 -15.25
CA VAL A 121 -0.16 -11.20 -13.99
C VAL A 121 -1.68 -11.36 -14.08
N ILE A 122 -2.28 -10.98 -15.20
CA ILE A 122 -3.73 -11.14 -15.45
C ILE A 122 -4.08 -12.64 -15.56
N GLY A 123 -5.08 -13.08 -14.80
CA GLY A 123 -5.58 -14.45 -14.76
C GLY A 123 -4.64 -15.46 -14.08
N ARG A 124 -3.51 -15.03 -13.53
CA ARG A 124 -2.49 -15.91 -12.94
C ARG A 124 -2.62 -16.01 -11.43
N HIS A 125 -3.50 -16.88 -10.95
CA HIS A 125 -3.83 -17.03 -9.51
C HIS A 125 -2.92 -17.98 -8.73
N VAL A 126 -1.64 -18.06 -9.09
CA VAL A 126 -0.68 -18.90 -8.36
C VAL A 126 -0.36 -18.24 -7.02
N LYS A 127 -0.67 -18.94 -5.92
CA LYS A 127 -0.41 -18.42 -4.58
C LYS A 127 1.10 -18.44 -4.27
N PRO A 128 1.61 -17.46 -3.50
CA PRO A 128 3.00 -17.46 -3.05
C PRO A 128 3.39 -18.71 -2.26
N LEU A 129 2.46 -19.25 -1.47
CA LEU A 129 2.56 -20.53 -0.78
C LEU A 129 1.35 -21.40 -1.15
N THR A 130 1.57 -22.70 -1.31
CA THR A 130 0.47 -23.68 -1.51
C THR A 130 -0.47 -23.71 -0.33
N THR A 131 0.09 -23.58 0.87
CA THR A 131 -0.62 -23.50 2.14
C THR A 131 -0.02 -22.39 2.98
N PRO A 132 -0.84 -21.55 3.63
CA PRO A 132 -0.36 -20.54 4.57
C PRO A 132 0.55 -21.17 5.63
N GLN A 133 1.62 -20.49 6.00
CA GLN A 133 2.57 -20.98 6.98
C GLN A 133 2.32 -20.34 8.34
N ASP A 134 1.99 -21.18 9.32
CA ASP A 134 1.78 -20.74 10.69
C ASP A 134 3.13 -20.49 11.37
N ILE A 135 3.25 -19.29 11.97
CA ILE A 135 4.45 -18.80 12.65
C ILE A 135 4.17 -18.70 14.15
N VAL A 136 5.10 -19.23 14.95
CA VAL A 136 5.12 -19.08 16.41
C VAL A 136 6.38 -18.33 16.80
N LEU A 137 6.22 -17.19 17.47
CA LEU A 137 7.35 -16.38 17.94
C LEU A 137 7.79 -16.81 19.33
N TYR A 138 9.05 -17.21 19.48
CA TYR A 138 9.65 -17.48 20.78
C TYR A 138 10.29 -16.22 21.34
N GLY A 139 9.62 -15.62 22.31
CA GLY A 139 10.03 -14.38 22.97
C GLY A 139 9.30 -13.15 22.44
N PHE A 140 8.76 -12.35 23.37
CA PHE A 140 7.99 -11.14 23.06
C PHE A 140 8.59 -9.88 23.69
N GLY A 141 9.91 -9.76 23.56
CA GLY A 141 10.65 -8.54 23.88
C GLY A 141 10.53 -7.52 22.74
N ARG A 142 11.50 -6.59 22.64
CA ARG A 142 11.49 -5.55 21.60
C ARG A 142 11.46 -6.11 20.18
N ILE A 143 12.39 -7.03 19.84
CA ILE A 143 12.47 -7.64 18.51
C ILE A 143 11.23 -8.49 18.22
N GLY A 144 10.78 -9.29 19.19
CA GLY A 144 9.60 -10.14 19.04
C GLY A 144 8.33 -9.34 18.74
N ARG A 145 8.14 -8.19 19.42
CA ARG A 145 7.02 -7.28 19.13
C ARG A 145 7.15 -6.64 17.75
N LEU A 146 8.33 -6.15 17.38
CA LEU A 146 8.55 -5.56 16.05
C LEU A 146 8.28 -6.58 14.93
N LEU A 147 8.78 -7.81 15.08
CA LEU A 147 8.52 -8.88 14.12
C LEU A 147 7.04 -9.26 14.08
N ALA A 148 6.36 -9.31 15.23
CA ALA A 148 4.92 -9.54 15.26
C ALA A 148 4.15 -8.46 14.49
N ARG A 149 4.52 -7.19 14.66
CA ARG A 149 3.92 -6.07 13.91
C ARG A 149 4.10 -6.26 12.40
N LEU A 150 5.33 -6.52 11.95
CA LEU A 150 5.65 -6.76 10.55
C LEU A 150 4.90 -7.96 9.96
N LEU A 151 4.77 -9.05 10.72
CA LEU A 151 4.02 -10.24 10.29
C LEU A 151 2.53 -9.94 10.14
N ILE A 152 1.93 -9.23 11.09
CA ILE A 152 0.51 -8.85 11.04
C ILE A 152 0.27 -7.90 9.87
N GLU A 153 1.10 -6.87 9.71
CA GLU A 153 1.01 -5.89 8.64
C GLU A 153 1.06 -6.57 7.26
N LYS A 154 1.97 -7.53 7.08
CA LYS A 154 2.20 -8.28 5.83
C LYS A 154 1.32 -9.52 5.64
N THR A 155 0.35 -9.76 6.52
CA THR A 155 -0.51 -10.95 6.39
C THR A 155 -1.36 -10.92 5.11
N GLY A 156 -1.68 -9.73 4.58
CA GLY A 156 -2.39 -9.58 3.29
C GLY A 156 -3.73 -10.32 3.28
N GLY A 157 -3.99 -11.09 2.20
CA GLY A 157 -5.14 -12.00 2.10
C GLY A 157 -5.06 -13.23 3.02
N GLY A 158 -4.01 -13.34 3.83
CA GLY A 158 -3.76 -14.47 4.72
C GLY A 158 -3.14 -15.67 4.02
N ASP A 159 -2.79 -15.62 2.74
CA ASP A 159 -2.23 -16.78 2.03
C ASP A 159 -0.73 -16.99 2.28
N GLN A 160 -0.11 -16.16 3.11
CA GLN A 160 1.33 -16.16 3.37
C GLN A 160 1.65 -16.63 4.81
N LEU A 161 2.52 -15.91 5.51
CA LEU A 161 2.90 -16.17 6.90
C LEU A 161 1.80 -15.67 7.84
N ARG A 162 1.41 -16.49 8.81
CA ARG A 162 0.37 -16.16 9.80
C ARG A 162 0.95 -16.28 11.20
N LEU A 163 1.01 -15.18 11.93
CA LEU A 163 1.35 -15.25 13.36
C LEU A 163 0.20 -15.92 14.12
N ARG A 164 0.47 -17.08 14.74
CA ARG A 164 -0.55 -17.84 15.49
C ARG A 164 -0.37 -17.77 16.99
N ALA A 165 0.87 -17.75 17.43
CA ALA A 165 1.18 -17.75 18.85
C ALA A 165 2.49 -17.02 19.13
N VAL A 166 2.60 -16.57 20.36
CA VAL A 166 3.82 -16.02 20.92
C VAL A 166 4.11 -16.76 22.22
N VAL A 167 5.26 -17.39 22.30
CA VAL A 167 5.72 -18.09 23.49
C VAL A 167 6.50 -17.10 24.34
N VAL A 168 6.04 -16.91 25.58
CA VAL A 168 6.72 -16.07 26.58
C VAL A 168 7.16 -16.92 27.77
N ARG A 169 8.21 -16.50 28.46
CA ARG A 169 8.59 -17.11 29.72
C ARG A 169 7.57 -16.69 30.79
N LYS A 170 7.25 -17.61 31.70
CA LYS A 170 6.39 -17.30 32.85
C LYS A 170 7.02 -16.16 33.66
N SER A 171 6.20 -15.16 33.96
CA SER A 171 6.53 -13.93 34.67
C SER A 171 5.43 -13.66 35.71
N SER A 172 5.28 -12.41 36.17
CA SER A 172 4.16 -11.96 36.99
C SER A 172 2.81 -12.10 36.26
N GLU A 173 1.72 -12.09 37.03
CA GLU A 173 0.34 -12.21 36.49
C GLU A 173 0.02 -11.10 35.47
N GLU A 174 0.55 -9.90 35.67
CA GLU A 174 0.32 -8.72 34.80
C GLU A 174 1.25 -8.66 33.55
N ASP A 175 2.19 -9.59 33.39
CA ASP A 175 3.21 -9.50 32.32
C ASP A 175 2.61 -9.54 30.91
N LEU A 176 1.54 -10.31 30.72
CA LEU A 176 0.86 -10.43 29.43
C LEU A 176 0.15 -9.13 29.05
N GLU A 177 -0.55 -8.51 29.99
CA GLU A 177 -1.23 -7.22 29.78
C GLU A 177 -0.22 -6.13 29.43
N LYS A 178 0.87 -6.04 30.19
CA LYS A 178 1.96 -5.10 29.92
C LYS A 178 2.58 -5.30 28.53
N ARG A 179 2.78 -6.55 28.12
CA ARG A 179 3.30 -6.86 26.78
C ARG A 179 2.32 -6.50 25.67
N ALA A 180 1.03 -6.72 25.87
CA ALA A 180 -0.01 -6.31 24.93
C ALA A 180 -0.07 -4.79 24.81
N GLU A 181 0.07 -4.06 25.92
CA GLU A 181 0.15 -2.59 25.91
C GLU A 181 1.39 -2.10 25.15
N LEU A 182 2.56 -2.72 25.39
CA LEU A 182 3.80 -2.43 24.65
C LEU A 182 3.73 -2.82 23.17
N LEU A 183 2.85 -3.75 22.79
CA LEU A 183 2.56 -4.02 21.39
C LEU A 183 1.70 -2.89 20.81
N ARG A 184 0.72 -2.37 21.55
CA ARG A 184 -0.16 -1.28 21.09
C ARG A 184 0.54 0.08 21.03
N ARG A 185 1.43 0.36 21.97
CA ARG A 185 2.18 1.62 22.08
C ARG A 185 3.66 1.32 22.29
N ASP A 186 4.44 1.48 21.22
CA ASP A 186 5.89 1.39 21.30
C ASP A 186 6.49 2.80 21.32
N SER A 187 7.44 3.05 22.22
CA SER A 187 8.03 4.39 22.37
C SER A 187 8.94 4.79 21.20
N VAL A 188 9.42 3.83 20.42
CA VAL A 188 10.30 4.07 19.27
C VAL A 188 9.55 3.93 17.96
N HIS A 189 8.66 2.94 17.87
CA HIS A 189 7.91 2.63 16.64
C HIS A 189 6.49 3.20 16.62
N GLY A 190 6.08 3.91 17.68
CA GLY A 190 4.79 4.58 17.75
C GLY A 190 3.60 3.64 18.06
N PRO A 191 2.36 4.13 17.85
CA PRO A 191 1.18 3.28 17.96
C PRO A 191 1.24 2.13 16.95
N PHE A 192 0.55 1.02 17.26
CA PHE A 192 0.27 -0.04 16.30
C PHE A 192 -0.88 0.36 15.39
#